data_AF-A0A8S0ZPL6-F1
#
_entry.id   AF-A0A8S0ZPL6-F1
#
_cell.length_a   1.000
_cell.length_b   1.000
_cell.length_c   1.000
_cell.angle_alpha   90.00
_cell.angle_beta   90.00
_cell.angle_gamma   90.00
#
_symmetry.space_group_name_H-M   'P 1'
#
loop_
_entity.id
_entity.type
_entity.pdbx_description
1 polymer ?
#
loop_
_entity_poly.entity_id
_entity_poly.type
_entity_poly.pdbx_seq_one_letter_code
_entity_poly.pdbx_strand_id
1 'polypeptide(L)'
;MTPYYIVLFLITLVNSEFVANSTNCGGFQANLILKDVIGTWHVVAIIPEKMFPERQVTCYKIEISETDEAGLRWLINKTVESPKPFLQHDAGGIIVRQRYHSESPFDVWSKSVDGIKGCFQQVISMDIGKNDVHKTLKHDAMMQLHLLEVEGRPPFLLQMLWGRMIAAVIYRREQGVTRDELKPAFELMNKLRGPQRTPKICDNALKDLLVF
;
A
#
# COMPACT_ATOMS: atom_id res chain seq x y z
N MET A 1 -15.83 8.57 32.93
CA MET A 1 -16.13 7.29 32.27
C MET A 1 -15.96 7.48 30.78
N THR A 2 -14.87 6.97 30.24
CA THR A 2 -14.40 7.10 28.85
C THR A 2 -14.96 5.96 28.00
N PRO A 3 -15.47 6.21 26.78
CA PRO A 3 -15.72 5.13 25.83
C PRO A 3 -14.49 4.96 24.94
N TYR A 4 -13.63 4.02 25.33
CA TYR A 4 -12.63 3.40 24.46
C TYR A 4 -13.28 2.17 23.81
N TYR A 5 -13.94 2.26 22.66
CA TYR A 5 -14.18 1.10 21.79
C TYR A 5 -14.47 1.60 20.36
N ILE A 6 -13.99 0.85 19.36
CA ILE A 6 -14.15 1.05 17.90
C ILE A 6 -13.01 1.83 17.21
N VAL A 7 -11.76 1.39 17.41
CA VAL A 7 -10.64 1.68 16.47
C VAL A 7 -10.20 0.41 15.71
N LEU A 8 -10.96 -0.69 15.80
CA LEU A 8 -10.55 -2.01 15.27
C LEU A 8 -11.45 -2.57 14.15
N PHE A 9 -12.13 -1.74 13.35
CA PHE A 9 -13.11 -2.22 12.37
C PHE A 9 -13.08 -1.48 11.02
N LEU A 10 -11.90 -1.33 10.41
CA LEU A 10 -11.76 -0.78 9.05
C LEU A 10 -10.87 -1.60 8.11
N ILE A 11 -10.34 -2.74 8.56
CA ILE A 11 -9.55 -3.66 7.72
C ILE A 11 -10.28 -5.01 7.51
N THR A 12 -11.37 -5.26 8.24
CA THR A 12 -12.18 -6.46 8.06
C THR A 12 -13.43 -6.17 7.24
N LEU A 13 -13.63 -7.00 6.20
CA LEU A 13 -14.83 -7.16 5.38
C LEU A 13 -15.07 -6.11 4.29
N VAL A 14 -14.42 -6.30 3.15
CA VAL A 14 -15.15 -6.34 1.87
C VAL A 14 -14.55 -7.47 1.02
N ASN A 15 -15.16 -8.65 1.08
CA ASN A 15 -15.14 -9.54 -0.09
C ASN A 15 -16.09 -8.89 -1.11
N SER A 16 -15.59 -7.89 -1.85
CA SER A 16 -16.32 -7.43 -3.03
C SER A 16 -16.07 -8.46 -4.12
N GLU A 17 -17.03 -9.37 -4.28
CA GLU A 17 -17.20 -10.11 -5.52
C GLU A 17 -17.47 -9.11 -6.64
N PHE A 18 -16.40 -8.64 -7.28
CA PHE A 18 -16.43 -8.13 -8.64
C PHE A 18 -15.18 -8.66 -9.35
N VAL A 19 -15.19 -9.97 -9.60
CA VAL A 19 -14.30 -10.60 -10.57
C VAL A 19 -14.81 -10.20 -11.96
N ALA A 20 -14.52 -8.97 -12.37
CA ALA A 20 -14.54 -8.60 -13.77
C ALA A 20 -13.12 -8.81 -14.30
N ASN A 21 -12.88 -9.97 -14.92
CA ASN A 21 -11.69 -10.33 -15.72
C ASN A 21 -10.45 -9.48 -15.42
N SER A 22 -9.70 -9.88 -14.39
CA SER A 22 -8.56 -9.14 -13.85
C SER A 22 -7.40 -9.08 -14.84
N THR A 23 -7.37 -8.06 -15.69
CA THR A 23 -6.08 -7.57 -16.20
C THR A 23 -5.30 -7.05 -15.00
N ASN A 24 -4.24 -7.75 -14.60
CA ASN A 24 -3.39 -7.38 -13.47
C ASN A 24 -2.99 -5.89 -13.58
N CYS A 25 -3.28 -5.10 -12.54
CA CYS A 25 -3.09 -3.64 -12.53
C CYS A 25 -3.63 -2.90 -13.77
N GLY A 26 -4.70 -3.39 -14.40
CA GLY A 26 -5.26 -2.79 -15.63
C GLY A 26 -4.34 -2.83 -16.86
N GLY A 27 -3.23 -3.58 -16.82
CA GLY A 27 -2.23 -3.63 -17.90
C GLY A 27 -1.31 -2.39 -17.98
N PHE A 28 -1.44 -1.44 -17.04
CA PHE A 28 -0.58 -0.26 -17.02
C PHE A 28 0.86 -0.63 -16.71
N GLN A 29 1.81 -0.05 -17.43
CA GLN A 29 3.25 -0.21 -17.14
C GLN A 29 3.71 1.00 -16.33
N ALA A 30 4.16 0.76 -15.10
CA ALA A 30 4.84 1.78 -14.31
C ALA A 30 6.31 1.84 -14.72
N ASN A 31 6.87 3.03 -14.91
CA ASN A 31 8.31 3.19 -15.04
C ASN A 31 8.96 3.11 -13.64
N LEU A 32 8.93 1.93 -13.04
CA LEU A 32 9.41 1.70 -11.68
C LEU A 32 10.78 1.02 -11.71
N ILE A 33 11.77 1.69 -11.12
CA ILE A 33 13.05 1.09 -10.72
C ILE A 33 13.00 0.92 -9.21
N LEU A 34 13.05 -0.33 -8.73
CA LEU A 34 12.83 -0.61 -7.31
C LEU A 34 13.81 0.14 -6.39
N LYS A 35 15.07 0.26 -6.81
CA LYS A 35 16.10 0.96 -6.03
C LYS A 35 15.71 2.39 -5.68
N ASP A 36 14.96 3.07 -6.54
CA ASP A 36 14.58 4.46 -6.36
C ASP A 36 13.43 4.63 -5.35
N VAL A 37 12.68 3.54 -5.08
CA VAL A 37 11.57 3.53 -4.11
C VAL A 37 11.94 2.94 -2.75
N ILE A 38 13.09 2.28 -2.61
CA ILE A 38 13.54 1.77 -1.31
C ILE A 38 13.75 2.92 -0.32
N GLY A 39 13.50 2.64 0.96
CA GLY A 39 13.69 3.54 2.09
C GLY A 39 12.39 4.17 2.60
N THR A 40 12.55 5.29 3.29
CA THR A 40 11.48 5.94 4.02
C THR A 40 10.62 6.82 3.12
N TRP A 41 9.30 6.75 3.32
CA TRP A 41 8.30 7.61 2.71
C TRP A 41 7.24 8.03 3.73
N HIS A 42 6.65 9.19 3.54
CA HIS A 42 5.56 9.72 4.34
C HIS A 42 4.30 9.76 3.50
N VAL A 43 3.20 9.18 4.00
CA VAL A 43 1.87 9.44 3.43
C VAL A 43 1.58 10.92 3.60
N VAL A 44 1.27 11.59 2.51
CA VAL A 44 0.90 13.01 2.51
C VAL A 44 -0.54 13.24 2.05
N ALA A 45 -1.10 12.32 1.28
CA ALA A 45 -2.49 12.37 0.84
C ALA A 45 -3.01 11.01 0.38
N ILE A 46 -4.33 10.92 0.23
CA ILE A 46 -5.01 9.83 -0.48
C ILE A 46 -5.98 10.38 -1.52
N ILE A 47 -6.25 9.60 -2.55
CA ILE A 47 -7.37 9.80 -3.47
C ILE A 47 -8.45 8.76 -3.09
N PRO A 48 -9.59 9.21 -2.55
CA PRO A 48 -10.64 8.29 -2.09
C PRO A 48 -11.50 7.76 -3.25
N GLU A 49 -12.00 6.54 -3.09
CA GLU A 49 -13.08 6.01 -3.94
C GLU A 49 -14.46 6.52 -3.49
N LYS A 50 -15.50 6.23 -4.27
CA LYS A 50 -16.89 6.67 -3.98
C LYS A 50 -17.38 6.28 -2.59
N MET A 51 -17.05 5.07 -2.12
CA MET A 51 -17.50 4.53 -0.83
C MET A 51 -16.59 4.91 0.35
N PHE A 52 -15.55 5.71 0.13
CA PHE A 52 -14.67 6.12 1.23
C PHE A 52 -15.43 6.99 2.24
N PRO A 53 -15.36 6.70 3.55
CA PRO A 53 -16.06 7.47 4.56
C PRO A 53 -15.51 8.89 4.65
N GLU A 54 -16.35 9.85 5.03
CA GLU A 54 -15.93 11.24 5.26
C GLU A 54 -15.16 11.37 6.58
N ARG A 55 -13.96 10.80 6.62
CA ARG A 55 -13.02 10.83 7.75
C ARG A 55 -11.72 11.54 7.37
N GLN A 56 -11.01 12.02 8.38
CA GLN A 56 -9.65 12.52 8.25
C GLN A 56 -8.69 11.39 7.88
N VAL A 57 -7.60 11.77 7.22
CA VAL A 57 -6.55 10.86 6.77
C VAL A 57 -5.38 10.99 7.74
N THR A 58 -4.93 9.88 8.30
CA THR A 58 -3.79 9.87 9.21
C THR A 58 -2.49 9.95 8.42
N CYS A 59 -1.59 10.87 8.77
CA CYS A 59 -0.23 10.82 8.25
C CYS A 59 0.53 9.71 8.98
N TYR A 60 1.14 8.82 8.21
CA TYR A 60 2.04 7.82 8.76
C TYR A 60 3.25 7.63 7.84
N LYS A 61 4.31 7.08 8.43
CA LYS A 61 5.56 6.75 7.77
C LYS A 61 5.47 5.32 7.27
N ILE A 62 6.01 5.09 6.08
CA ILE A 62 6.27 3.74 5.57
C ILE A 62 7.75 3.56 5.28
N GLU A 63 8.22 2.35 5.47
CA GLU A 63 9.55 1.92 5.02
C GLU A 63 9.39 0.83 3.98
N ILE A 64 9.95 1.06 2.79
CA ILE A 64 9.91 0.12 1.67
C ILE A 64 11.26 -0.55 1.55
N SER A 65 11.27 -1.88 1.52
CA SER A 65 12.49 -2.67 1.30
C SER A 65 12.25 -3.81 0.31
N GLU A 66 13.31 -4.21 -0.37
CA GLU A 66 13.36 -5.44 -1.16
C GLU A 66 13.67 -6.62 -0.23
N THR A 67 13.02 -7.75 -0.47
CA THR A 67 13.30 -9.01 0.22
C THR A 67 13.34 -10.15 -0.78
N ASP A 68 13.86 -11.29 -0.37
CA ASP A 68 13.93 -12.46 -1.22
C ASP A 68 12.66 -13.33 -1.11
N GLU A 69 12.46 -14.17 -2.10
CA GLU A 69 11.33 -15.10 -2.12
C GLU A 69 11.44 -16.16 -1.01
N ALA A 70 12.66 -16.51 -0.60
CA ALA A 70 12.90 -17.48 0.48
C ALA A 70 12.34 -16.99 1.82
N GLY A 71 12.53 -15.72 2.15
CA GLY A 71 12.00 -15.06 3.33
C GLY A 71 10.48 -15.00 3.32
N LEU A 72 9.87 -14.68 2.17
CA LEU A 72 8.41 -14.72 2.02
C LEU A 72 7.87 -16.15 2.18
N ARG A 73 8.50 -17.15 1.55
CA ARG A 73 8.12 -18.57 1.68
C ARG A 73 8.19 -19.04 3.12
N TRP A 74 9.27 -18.72 3.83
CA TRP A 74 9.43 -19.04 5.24
C TRP A 74 8.31 -18.42 6.08
N LEU A 75 7.99 -17.14 5.84
CA LEU A 75 6.93 -16.43 6.55
C LEU A 75 5.56 -17.08 6.31
N ILE A 76 5.21 -17.38 5.05
CA ILE A 76 3.96 -18.08 4.70
C ILE A 76 3.86 -19.42 5.44
N ASN A 77 4.92 -20.23 5.39
CA ASN A 77 4.94 -21.55 6.02
C ASN A 77 4.80 -21.49 7.55
N LYS A 78 5.22 -20.40 8.18
CA LYS A 78 5.09 -20.19 9.64
C LYS A 78 3.75 -19.58 10.05
N THR A 79 3.08 -18.86 9.14
CA THR A 79 1.84 -18.11 9.43
C THR A 79 0.57 -18.85 9.02
N VAL A 80 0.65 -19.70 8.00
CA VAL A 80 -0.52 -20.35 7.40
C VAL A 80 -0.44 -21.85 7.66
N GLU A 81 -1.23 -22.34 8.62
CA GLU A 81 -1.55 -23.77 8.74
C GLU A 81 -2.45 -24.16 7.55
N SER A 82 -1.88 -24.36 6.36
CA SER A 82 -2.67 -24.88 5.24
C SER A 82 -1.82 -25.81 4.37
N PRO A 83 -2.35 -27.00 4.04
CA PRO A 83 -1.62 -28.03 3.29
C PRO A 83 -1.51 -27.75 1.80
N LYS A 84 -1.92 -26.56 1.34
CA LYS A 84 -1.82 -26.17 -0.07
C LYS A 84 -0.50 -25.41 -0.30
N PRO A 85 0.34 -25.85 -1.25
CA PRO A 85 1.53 -25.11 -1.64
C PRO A 85 1.09 -23.77 -2.24
N PHE A 86 1.20 -22.71 -1.43
CA PHE A 86 0.79 -21.34 -1.77
C PHE A 86 1.59 -20.74 -2.94
N LEU A 87 2.70 -21.39 -3.28
CA LEU A 87 3.64 -21.01 -4.33
C LEU A 87 3.94 -22.26 -5.16
N GLN A 88 2.91 -22.90 -5.69
CA GLN A 88 3.08 -23.99 -6.64
C GLN A 88 3.31 -23.38 -8.03
N HIS A 89 4.56 -23.49 -8.50
CA HIS A 89 5.02 -23.19 -9.86
C HIS A 89 4.81 -21.74 -10.32
N ASP A 90 5.82 -20.88 -10.12
CA ASP A 90 6.65 -20.35 -11.21
C ASP A 90 7.50 -19.17 -10.76
N ALA A 91 8.70 -19.15 -11.34
CA ALA A 91 9.67 -18.07 -11.57
C ALA A 91 9.88 -16.98 -10.50
N GLY A 92 11.16 -16.66 -10.28
CA GLY A 92 11.58 -15.58 -9.40
C GLY A 92 10.92 -14.25 -9.74
N GLY A 93 10.86 -13.36 -8.75
CA GLY A 93 10.27 -12.05 -8.87
C GLY A 93 10.68 -11.17 -7.70
N ILE A 94 10.52 -9.87 -7.85
CA ILE A 94 10.85 -8.91 -6.81
C ILE A 94 9.80 -9.02 -5.71
N ILE A 95 10.25 -9.21 -4.46
CA ILE A 95 9.37 -9.09 -3.29
C ILE A 95 9.62 -7.75 -2.63
N VAL A 96 8.54 -7.01 -2.38
CA VAL A 96 8.58 -5.74 -1.67
C VAL A 96 7.92 -5.90 -0.32
N ARG A 97 8.62 -5.51 0.75
CA ARG A 97 8.04 -5.32 2.08
C ARG A 97 7.74 -3.85 2.28
N GLN A 98 6.53 -3.55 2.72
CA GLN A 98 6.09 -2.23 3.14
C GLN A 98 5.78 -2.27 4.62
N ARG A 99 6.61 -1.61 5.44
CA ARG A 99 6.38 -1.46 6.88
C ARG A 99 5.60 -0.19 7.16
N TYR A 100 4.42 -0.32 7.76
CA TYR A 100 3.55 0.79 8.11
C TYR A 100 3.77 1.16 9.58
N HIS A 101 4.29 2.37 9.83
CA HIS A 101 4.49 2.91 11.17
C HIS A 101 3.25 3.71 11.60
N SER A 102 2.22 2.99 12.05
CA SER A 102 0.99 3.57 12.61
C SER A 102 0.89 3.29 14.12
N GLU A 103 -0.22 3.69 14.76
CA GLU A 103 -0.50 3.31 16.16
C GLU A 103 -0.49 1.78 16.38
N SER A 104 -0.82 1.01 15.34
CA SER A 104 -0.68 -0.44 15.29
C SER A 104 0.19 -0.81 14.09
N PRO A 105 1.52 -0.89 14.26
CA PRO A 105 2.41 -1.14 13.13
C PRO A 105 2.17 -2.52 12.51
N PHE A 106 2.22 -2.58 11.18
CA PHE A 106 2.06 -3.82 10.42
C PHE A 106 2.96 -3.79 9.19
N ASP A 107 3.33 -4.96 8.71
CA ASP A 107 4.09 -5.14 7.48
C ASP A 107 3.17 -5.74 6.41
N VAL A 108 3.34 -5.34 5.15
CA VAL A 108 2.70 -5.95 3.97
C VAL A 108 3.78 -6.45 3.02
N TRP A 109 3.66 -7.71 2.60
CA TRP A 109 4.57 -8.33 1.63
C TRP A 109 3.83 -8.51 0.32
N SER A 110 4.47 -8.04 -0.75
CA SER A 110 3.90 -8.09 -2.08
C SER A 110 4.88 -8.70 -3.07
N LYS A 111 4.40 -9.62 -3.91
CA LYS A 111 5.18 -10.25 -4.98
C LYS A 111 4.93 -9.52 -6.30
N SER A 112 5.97 -9.27 -7.09
CA SER A 112 5.82 -8.68 -8.42
C SER A 112 4.95 -9.56 -9.33
N VAL A 113 4.12 -8.92 -10.14
CA VAL A 113 3.37 -9.60 -11.20
C VAL A 113 4.21 -9.67 -12.47
N ASP A 114 4.34 -10.86 -13.04
CA ASP A 114 5.12 -11.09 -14.25
C ASP A 114 4.60 -10.26 -15.44
N GLY A 115 5.53 -9.68 -16.20
CA GLY A 115 5.23 -8.91 -17.41
C GLY A 115 4.67 -7.49 -17.18
N ILE A 116 4.43 -7.06 -15.93
CA ILE A 116 3.87 -5.73 -15.64
C ILE A 116 4.73 -4.98 -14.63
N LYS A 117 5.51 -4.02 -15.13
CA LYS A 117 6.42 -3.24 -14.29
C LYS A 117 5.65 -2.43 -13.24
N GLY A 118 6.13 -2.54 -12.00
CA GLY A 118 5.57 -1.90 -10.83
C GLY A 118 4.23 -2.43 -10.34
N CYS A 119 3.70 -3.51 -10.95
CA CYS A 119 2.52 -4.20 -10.43
C CYS A 119 2.93 -5.28 -9.43
N PHE A 120 2.25 -5.32 -8.29
CA PHE A 120 2.49 -6.28 -7.23
C PHE A 120 1.18 -6.84 -6.70
N GLN A 121 1.18 -8.13 -6.36
CA GLN A 121 0.12 -8.77 -5.61
C GLN A 121 0.51 -8.76 -4.13
N GLN A 122 -0.33 -8.18 -3.28
CA GLN A 122 -0.19 -8.26 -1.83
C GLN A 122 -0.52 -9.67 -1.39
N VAL A 123 0.41 -10.34 -0.71
CA VAL A 123 0.31 -11.77 -0.35
C VAL A 123 -0.04 -11.93 1.14
N ILE A 124 0.64 -11.17 1.99
CA ILE A 124 0.53 -11.26 3.45
C ILE A 124 0.51 -9.86 4.07
N SER A 125 -0.30 -9.67 5.10
CA SER A 125 -0.14 -8.61 6.09
C SER A 125 0.06 -9.19 7.48
N MET A 126 0.97 -8.63 8.26
CA MET A 126 1.31 -9.09 9.62
C MET A 126 1.39 -7.91 10.59
N ASP A 127 0.64 -8.00 11.69
CA ASP A 127 0.72 -7.03 12.80
C ASP A 127 2.04 -7.23 13.57
N ILE A 128 2.83 -6.18 13.71
CA ILE A 128 4.12 -6.20 14.42
C ILE A 128 3.91 -6.06 15.93
N GLY A 129 2.90 -5.29 16.36
CA GLY A 129 2.72 -4.88 17.76
C GLY A 129 2.37 -5.99 18.75
N LYS A 130 2.11 -7.23 18.31
CA LYS A 130 1.76 -8.34 19.19
C LYS A 130 2.61 -9.61 19.01
N ASN A 131 3.61 -9.61 18.12
CA ASN A 131 4.40 -10.80 17.74
C ASN A 131 3.52 -12.05 17.52
N ASP A 132 2.27 -11.84 17.09
CA ASP A 132 1.28 -12.89 16.97
C ASP A 132 1.14 -13.25 15.49
N VAL A 133 1.98 -14.18 15.09
CA VAL A 133 2.09 -14.73 13.73
C VAL A 133 0.73 -15.33 13.28
N HIS A 134 -0.18 -15.64 14.22
CA HIS A 134 -1.52 -16.17 13.92
C HIS A 134 -2.54 -15.10 13.50
N LYS A 135 -2.20 -13.81 13.60
CA LYS A 135 -3.03 -12.70 13.08
C LYS A 135 -2.68 -12.31 11.66
N THR A 136 -1.77 -13.05 11.02
CA THR A 136 -1.43 -12.85 9.63
C THR A 136 -2.65 -13.03 8.74
N LEU A 137 -3.00 -11.96 8.02
CA LEU A 137 -4.08 -11.97 7.05
C LEU A 137 -3.50 -12.27 5.68
N LYS A 138 -4.07 -13.28 5.02
CA LYS A 138 -3.86 -13.50 3.59
C LYS A 138 -4.46 -12.31 2.84
N HIS A 139 -3.69 -11.79 1.90
CA HIS A 139 -4.17 -10.81 0.95
C HIS A 139 -4.14 -11.40 -0.45
N ASP A 140 -5.10 -10.95 -1.25
CA ASP A 140 -5.14 -11.18 -2.69
C ASP A 140 -5.60 -9.87 -3.36
N ALA A 141 -4.83 -8.82 -3.10
CA ALA A 141 -5.13 -7.49 -3.59
C ALA A 141 -3.98 -7.02 -4.50
N MET A 142 -4.35 -6.50 -5.66
CA MET A 142 -3.39 -5.91 -6.59
C MET A 142 -3.08 -4.47 -6.19
N MET A 143 -1.80 -4.13 -6.24
CA MET A 143 -1.30 -2.77 -6.08
C MET A 143 -0.30 -2.43 -7.17
N GLN A 144 -0.19 -1.15 -7.50
CA GLN A 144 0.80 -0.66 -8.43
C GLN A 144 1.58 0.50 -7.81
N LEU A 145 2.90 0.42 -7.86
CA LEU A 145 3.80 1.50 -7.46
C LEU A 145 4.23 2.30 -8.68
N HIS A 146 3.97 3.60 -8.65
CA HIS A 146 4.42 4.55 -9.66
C HIS A 146 5.28 5.63 -9.02
N LEU A 147 6.51 5.79 -9.50
CA LEU A 147 7.34 6.93 -9.15
C LEU A 147 7.07 8.04 -10.16
N LEU A 148 6.50 9.15 -9.69
CA LEU A 148 6.16 10.31 -10.49
C LEU A 148 7.23 11.39 -10.30
N GLU A 149 8.08 11.53 -11.31
CA GLU A 149 9.04 12.63 -11.42
C GLU A 149 8.31 13.93 -11.74
N VAL A 150 8.64 15.00 -11.00
CA VAL A 150 8.12 16.34 -11.21
C VAL A 150 9.29 17.28 -11.37
N GLU A 151 9.35 18.01 -12.48
CA GLU A 151 10.47 18.90 -12.78
C GLU A 151 10.69 19.93 -11.65
N GLY A 152 11.94 20.01 -11.17
CA GLY A 152 12.33 20.93 -10.11
C GLY A 152 11.80 20.59 -8.71
N ARG A 153 11.23 19.39 -8.49
CA ARG A 153 10.73 18.94 -7.18
C ARG A 153 11.08 17.48 -6.90
N PRO A 154 11.17 17.07 -5.62
CA PRO A 154 11.29 15.65 -5.27
C PRO A 154 10.11 14.83 -5.82
N PRO A 155 10.34 13.58 -6.25
CA PRO A 155 9.30 12.76 -6.85
C PRO A 155 8.23 12.37 -5.83
N PHE A 156 7.04 12.10 -6.34
CA PHE A 156 5.98 11.43 -5.59
C PHE A 156 6.03 9.93 -5.82
N LEU A 157 5.82 9.15 -4.77
CA LEU A 157 5.47 7.74 -4.94
C LEU A 157 3.94 7.63 -4.85
N LEU A 158 3.34 6.94 -5.80
CA LEU A 158 1.91 6.64 -5.82
C LEU A 158 1.72 5.14 -5.67
N GLN A 159 0.96 4.72 -4.66
CA GLN A 159 0.48 3.35 -4.52
C GLN A 159 -0.99 3.30 -4.94
N MET A 160 -1.23 2.81 -6.15
CA MET A 160 -2.57 2.61 -6.69
C MET A 160 -3.11 1.26 -6.20
N LEU A 161 -4.37 1.23 -5.78
CA LEU A 161 -5.02 0.04 -5.20
C LEU A 161 -6.27 -0.31 -6.01
N TRP A 162 -6.55 -1.59 -6.22
CA TRP A 162 -7.77 -2.07 -6.87
C TRP A 162 -8.70 -2.73 -5.85
N GLY A 163 -10.01 -2.50 -5.97
CA GLY A 163 -11.02 -3.11 -5.09
C GLY A 163 -10.99 -2.60 -3.64
N ARG A 164 -10.39 -1.43 -3.39
CA ARG A 164 -10.30 -0.82 -2.05
C ARG A 164 -11.08 0.50 -2.02
N MET A 165 -11.40 0.99 -0.82
CA MET A 165 -12.03 2.31 -0.64
C MET A 165 -11.09 3.49 -0.94
N ILE A 166 -9.82 3.22 -1.22
CA ILE A 166 -8.81 4.22 -1.57
C ILE A 166 -8.31 3.86 -2.97
N ALA A 167 -8.37 4.82 -3.89
CA ALA A 167 -7.91 4.63 -5.26
C ALA A 167 -6.37 4.70 -5.33
N ALA A 168 -5.78 5.69 -4.65
CA ALA A 168 -4.34 5.83 -4.53
C ALA A 168 -3.92 6.44 -3.18
N VAL A 169 -2.78 5.99 -2.68
CA VAL A 169 -2.04 6.62 -1.58
C VAL A 169 -0.86 7.37 -2.19
N ILE A 170 -0.64 8.62 -1.76
CA ILE A 170 0.40 9.50 -2.28
C ILE A 170 1.44 9.72 -1.18
N TYR A 171 2.70 9.48 -1.53
CA TYR A 171 3.82 9.61 -0.64
C TYR A 171 4.84 10.64 -1.12
N ARG A 172 5.57 11.21 -0.16
CA ARG A 172 6.77 12.02 -0.36
C ARG A 172 7.89 11.52 0.55
N ARG A 173 9.14 11.87 0.21
CA ARG A 173 10.28 11.65 1.11
C ARG A 173 10.24 12.58 2.33
N GLU A 174 9.53 13.70 2.24
CA GLU A 174 9.33 14.68 3.30
C GLU A 174 7.86 14.70 3.76
N GLN A 175 7.62 15.18 4.97
CA GLN A 175 6.27 15.35 5.49
C GLN A 175 5.57 16.58 4.90
N GLY A 176 4.24 16.50 4.79
CA GLY A 176 3.41 17.62 4.36
C GLY A 176 3.38 17.82 2.85
N VAL A 177 2.27 18.41 2.39
CA VAL A 177 2.07 18.77 0.99
C VAL A 177 0.97 19.81 0.89
N THR A 178 1.08 20.69 -0.09
CA THR A 178 0.02 21.63 -0.45
C THR A 178 -0.89 21.04 -1.53
N ARG A 179 -2.10 21.58 -1.66
CA ARG A 179 -3.02 21.14 -2.72
C ARG A 179 -2.44 21.35 -4.12
N ASP A 180 -1.70 22.44 -4.34
CA ASP A 180 -1.09 22.75 -5.63
C ASP A 180 0.06 21.80 -5.98
N GLU A 181 0.84 21.36 -5.00
CA GLU A 181 1.88 20.35 -5.19
C GLU A 181 1.31 18.98 -5.57
N LEU A 182 0.08 18.64 -5.15
CA LEU A 182 -0.57 17.37 -5.50
C LEU A 182 -1.16 17.33 -6.91
N LYS A 183 -1.22 18.48 -7.60
CA LYS A 183 -1.84 18.57 -8.94
C LYS A 183 -1.27 17.54 -9.94
N PRO A 184 0.06 17.33 -10.07
CA PRO A 184 0.60 16.33 -10.99
C PRO A 184 0.14 14.90 -10.67
N ALA A 185 0.10 14.53 -9.39
CA ALA A 185 -0.36 13.21 -8.95
C ALA A 185 -1.84 13.01 -9.25
N PHE A 186 -2.66 14.04 -9.04
CA PHE A 186 -4.09 14.00 -9.35
C PHE A 186 -4.35 13.92 -10.87
N GLU A 187 -3.60 14.66 -11.68
CA GLU A 187 -3.69 14.61 -13.14
C GLU A 187 -3.28 13.24 -13.70
N LEU A 188 -2.20 12.64 -13.19
CA LEU A 188 -1.80 11.28 -13.55
C LEU A 188 -2.92 10.28 -13.24
N MET A 189 -3.52 10.38 -12.06
CA MET A 189 -4.60 9.47 -11.64
C MET A 189 -5.86 9.65 -12.48
N ASN A 190 -6.21 10.90 -12.85
CA ASN A 190 -7.29 11.16 -13.80
C ASN A 190 -7.02 10.57 -15.19
N LYS A 191 -5.77 10.63 -15.65
CA LYS A 191 -5.38 10.05 -16.94
C LYS A 191 -5.44 8.52 -16.93
N LEU A 192 -5.02 7.88 -15.84
CA LEU A 192 -4.97 6.42 -15.74
C LEU A 192 -6.33 5.79 -15.43
N ARG A 193 -7.15 6.42 -14.59
CA ARG A 193 -8.39 5.82 -14.06
C ARG A 193 -9.66 6.64 -14.33
N GLY A 194 -9.57 7.69 -15.15
CA GLY A 194 -10.68 8.62 -15.37
C GLY A 194 -10.92 9.54 -14.17
N PRO A 195 -12.00 10.35 -14.19
CA PRO A 195 -12.27 11.37 -13.17
C PRO A 195 -12.24 10.81 -11.73
N GLN A 196 -11.35 11.38 -10.91
CA GLN A 196 -11.14 11.00 -9.51
C GLN A 196 -11.76 12.01 -8.54
N ARG A 197 -12.07 11.57 -7.31
CA ARG A 197 -12.43 12.48 -6.22
C ARG A 197 -11.21 13.31 -5.80
N THR A 198 -11.45 14.52 -5.31
CA THR A 198 -10.38 15.41 -4.85
C THR A 198 -9.49 14.74 -3.81
N PRO A 199 -8.16 14.86 -3.90
CA PRO A 199 -7.25 14.32 -2.90
C PRO A 199 -7.57 14.87 -1.51
N LYS A 200 -7.53 13.99 -0.51
CA LYS A 200 -7.58 14.35 0.91
C LYS A 200 -6.15 14.38 1.44
N ILE A 201 -5.69 15.56 1.84
CA ILE A 201 -4.39 15.77 2.47
C ILE A 201 -4.44 15.21 3.88
N CYS A 202 -3.36 14.59 4.32
CA CYS A 202 -3.20 14.25 5.72
C CYS A 202 -2.61 15.48 6.44
N ASP A 203 -3.36 16.06 7.37
CA ASP A 203 -2.96 17.30 8.05
C ASP A 203 -2.42 17.05 9.46
N ASN A 204 -2.60 15.84 10.00
CA ASN A 204 -2.15 15.48 11.35
C ASN A 204 -0.77 14.84 11.28
N ALA A 205 0.25 15.59 11.67
CA ALA A 205 1.61 15.07 11.84
C ALA A 205 1.60 13.83 12.73
N LEU A 206 2.41 12.85 12.36
CA LEU A 206 2.67 11.65 13.14
C LEU A 206 3.06 12.07 14.55
N LYS A 207 2.27 11.71 15.57
CA LYS A 207 2.81 11.66 16.93
C LYS A 207 3.85 10.55 16.91
N ASP A 208 5.13 10.90 16.88
CA ASP A 208 6.21 9.92 16.94
C ASP A 208 6.01 9.06 18.19
N LEU A 209 5.51 7.84 18.00
CA LEU A 209 5.37 6.81 19.03
C LEU A 209 6.70 6.08 19.28
N LEU A 210 7.79 6.53 18.66
CA LEU A 210 9.14 5.97 18.77
C LEU A 210 10.13 6.98 19.39
N VAL A 211 9.68 7.78 20.34
CA VAL A 211 10.57 8.36 21.35
C VAL A 211 10.55 7.42 22.55
N PHE A 212 11.51 6.48 22.56
CA PHE A 212 11.99 5.83 23.78
C PHE A 212 13.41 6.33 24.02
#